data_AF-A0AAD8P8Y1-F1
#
_entry.id   AF-A0AAD8P8Y1-F1
#
_cell.length_a   1.000
_cell.length_b   1.000
_cell.length_c   1.000
_cell.angle_alpha   90.00
_cell.angle_beta   90.00
_cell.angle_gamma   90.00
#
_symmetry.space_group_name_H-M   'P 1'
#
loop_
_entity.id
_entity.type
_entity.pdbx_description
1 polymer ?
#
loop_
_entity_poly.entity_id
_entity_poly.type
_entity_poly.pdbx_seq_one_letter_code
_entity_poly.pdbx_strand_id
1 'polypeptide(L)'
;MAHKDMFESDHLDQEDEENHDEAYYSGKFNLVPITRSTRQRNGEVEQTMLKLRACINCHLVLSEDQFYDNGCGNCPHLQMDGDRRRILDCTSSNFSGLISIIEPQKSWAAKFNRLGDNVTGCYAISVVGDLPESVREDIGR
;
A
#
# COMPACT_ATOMS: atom_id res chain seq x y z
N MET A 1 -52.23 -7.33 -22.62
CA MET A 1 -51.24 -7.56 -23.69
C MET A 1 -50.55 -6.23 -23.93
N ALA A 2 -49.37 -6.05 -23.35
CA ALA A 2 -48.03 -6.32 -23.91
C ALA A 2 -47.40 -4.94 -24.24
N HIS A 3 -46.54 -4.36 -23.39
CA HIS A 3 -45.10 -4.60 -23.20
C HIS A 3 -44.22 -3.79 -24.16
N LYS A 4 -43.30 -3.00 -23.57
CA LYS A 4 -42.03 -2.47 -24.13
C LYS A 4 -42.15 -1.31 -25.15
N ASP A 5 -41.29 -0.29 -25.18
CA ASP A 5 -39.87 -0.27 -24.85
C ASP A 5 -39.40 1.00 -24.12
N MET A 6 -38.41 0.77 -23.27
CA MET A 6 -37.68 1.71 -22.44
C MET A 6 -36.28 1.87 -23.06
N PHE A 7 -36.20 2.43 -24.27
CA PHE A 7 -34.92 2.70 -24.97
C PHE A 7 -35.13 3.74 -26.09
N GLU A 8 -34.80 5.00 -25.81
CA GLU A 8 -34.33 6.00 -26.80
C GLU A 8 -33.82 7.22 -25.98
N SER A 9 -32.60 7.15 -25.44
CA SER A 9 -31.29 7.40 -26.07
C SER A 9 -30.87 8.88 -26.02
N ASP A 10 -29.96 9.13 -25.09
CA ASP A 10 -28.66 9.77 -25.34
C ASP A 10 -28.65 11.19 -25.87
N HIS A 11 -28.86 12.17 -24.98
CA HIS A 11 -28.21 13.48 -25.01
C HIS A 11 -27.84 13.83 -23.56
N LEU A 12 -26.77 13.23 -23.06
CA LEU A 12 -26.05 13.76 -21.90
C LEU A 12 -24.68 14.19 -22.36
N ASP A 13 -24.41 15.46 -22.08
CA ASP A 13 -23.24 16.22 -22.43
C ASP A 13 -21.95 15.46 -22.09
N GLN A 14 -21.17 15.18 -23.14
CA GLN A 14 -19.76 14.87 -23.02
C GLN A 14 -19.07 16.16 -22.56
N GLU A 15 -18.62 16.21 -21.31
CA GLU A 15 -17.48 17.00 -20.80
C GLU A 15 -17.55 17.04 -19.25
N ASP A 16 -17.30 15.91 -18.58
CA ASP A 16 -17.03 15.86 -17.12
C ASP A 16 -16.26 14.57 -16.72
N GLU A 17 -15.33 14.10 -17.58
CA GLU A 17 -14.38 13.01 -17.22
C GLU A 17 -12.95 13.55 -17.07
N GLU A 18 -12.74 14.57 -16.23
CA GLU A 18 -11.40 14.93 -15.76
C GLU A 18 -11.33 14.96 -14.22
N ASN A 19 -10.56 14.01 -13.67
CA ASN A 19 -9.79 14.14 -12.43
C ASN A 19 -10.50 14.19 -11.05
N HIS A 20 -11.58 13.43 -10.82
CA HIS A 20 -12.13 13.31 -9.46
C HIS A 20 -11.74 12.02 -8.70
N ASP A 21 -11.17 11.01 -9.37
CA ASP A 21 -10.87 9.71 -8.73
C ASP A 21 -9.46 9.61 -8.11
N GLU A 22 -8.48 10.34 -8.63
CA GLU A 22 -7.09 10.28 -8.17
C GLU A 22 -6.93 10.80 -6.72
N ALA A 23 -7.70 11.80 -6.33
CA ALA A 23 -7.59 12.42 -5.00
C ALA A 23 -8.19 11.56 -3.86
N TYR A 24 -9.17 10.69 -4.16
CA TYR A 24 -9.87 9.91 -3.14
C TYR A 24 -9.05 8.71 -2.65
N TYR A 25 -8.29 8.06 -3.54
CA TYR A 25 -7.34 7.01 -3.16
C TYR A 25 -5.94 7.55 -2.80
N SER A 26 -5.64 8.79 -3.17
CA SER A 26 -4.45 9.55 -2.76
C SER A 26 -4.57 10.12 -1.34
N GLY A 27 -4.87 9.27 -0.37
CA GLY A 27 -4.57 9.60 1.02
C GLY A 27 -3.10 10.04 1.12
N LYS A 28 -2.78 10.93 2.08
CA LYS A 28 -1.44 11.49 2.35
C LYS A 28 -0.29 10.47 2.39
N PHE A 29 -0.61 9.19 2.43
CA PHE A 29 0.30 8.08 2.25
C PHE A 29 -0.27 7.14 1.17
N ASN A 30 0.50 6.93 0.09
CA ASN A 30 0.24 5.91 -0.92
C ASN A 30 0.52 4.51 -0.32
N LEU A 31 -0.38 4.03 0.55
CA LEU A 31 -0.18 2.86 1.43
C LEU A 31 -0.57 1.51 0.79
N VAL A 32 -0.98 1.55 -0.47
CA VAL A 32 -1.19 0.37 -1.30
C VAL A 32 0.09 0.15 -2.11
N PRO A 33 0.65 -1.07 -2.20
CA PRO A 33 1.77 -1.34 -3.07
C PRO A 33 1.44 -0.98 -4.53
N ILE A 34 2.12 0.03 -5.08
CA ILE A 34 1.90 0.46 -6.47
C ILE A 34 2.94 -0.21 -7.36
N THR A 35 2.47 -0.75 -8.49
CA THR A 35 3.32 -1.25 -9.57
C THR A 35 3.42 -0.16 -10.63
N ARG A 36 4.62 0.38 -10.88
CA ARG A 36 4.84 1.26 -12.04
C ARG A 36 4.98 0.38 -13.28
N SER A 37 3.85 0.02 -13.91
CA SER A 37 3.87 -0.62 -15.23
C SER A 37 4.26 0.42 -16.27
N THR A 38 5.54 0.46 -16.65
CA THR A 38 5.98 1.32 -17.75
C THR A 38 5.59 0.62 -19.05
N ARG A 39 4.51 1.05 -19.69
CA ARG A 39 4.09 0.52 -21.00
C ARG A 39 5.12 0.93 -22.05
N GLN A 40 6.06 0.05 -22.38
CA GLN A 40 7.02 0.31 -23.45
C GLN A 40 6.27 0.40 -24.80
N ARG A 41 6.70 1.30 -25.69
CA ARG A 41 6.13 1.50 -27.04
C ARG A 41 6.14 0.22 -27.90
N ASN A 42 6.92 -0.78 -27.51
CA ASN A 42 7.15 -2.01 -28.26
C ASN A 42 6.25 -3.18 -27.79
N GLY A 43 5.36 -2.97 -26.81
CA GLY A 43 4.45 -4.00 -26.32
C GLY A 43 5.07 -5.05 -25.38
N GLU A 44 6.38 -5.00 -25.15
CA GLU A 44 7.06 -5.83 -24.15
C GLU A 44 6.78 -5.28 -22.75
N VAL A 45 6.02 -6.05 -21.96
CA VAL A 45 5.85 -5.80 -20.54
C VAL A 45 7.11 -6.29 -19.84
N GLU A 46 8.00 -5.37 -19.47
CA GLU A 46 9.08 -5.68 -18.54
C GLU A 46 8.42 -6.03 -17.20
N GLN A 47 8.32 -7.33 -16.91
CA GLN A 47 7.89 -7.83 -15.60
C GLN A 47 8.99 -7.53 -14.57
N THR A 48 9.20 -6.26 -14.26
CA THR A 48 10.04 -5.85 -13.14
C THR A 48 9.44 -6.49 -11.90
N MET A 49 10.11 -7.51 -11.35
CA MET A 49 9.66 -8.15 -10.12
C MET A 49 9.46 -7.06 -9.07
N LEU A 50 8.25 -7.00 -8.52
CA LEU A 50 7.89 -6.04 -7.50
C LEU A 50 8.84 -6.23 -6.31
N LYS A 51 9.70 -5.24 -6.06
CA LYS A 51 10.55 -5.23 -4.86
C LYS A 51 9.71 -4.85 -3.64
N LEU A 52 8.74 -5.69 -3.32
CA LEU A 52 7.91 -5.54 -2.14
C LEU A 52 8.71 -5.90 -0.91
N ARG A 53 8.51 -5.10 0.13
CA ARG A 53 9.11 -5.30 1.44
C ARG A 53 8.04 -5.11 2.50
N ALA A 54 8.15 -5.83 3.59
CA ALA A 54 7.32 -5.65 4.77
C ALA A 54 8.12 -4.97 5.87
N CYS A 55 7.55 -3.95 6.51
CA CYS A 55 8.13 -3.33 7.71
C CYS A 55 8.22 -4.36 8.84
N ILE A 56 9.41 -4.55 9.41
CA ILE A 56 9.64 -5.56 10.45
C ILE A 56 8.83 -5.22 11.72
N ASN A 57 8.61 -3.92 12.01
CA ASN A 57 7.89 -3.50 13.21
C ASN A 57 6.36 -3.66 13.11
N CYS A 58 5.76 -3.19 12.01
CA CYS A 58 4.29 -3.08 11.88
C CYS A 58 3.68 -3.91 10.77
N HIS A 59 4.50 -4.64 10.00
CA HIS A 59 4.12 -5.50 8.89
C HIS A 59 3.51 -4.81 7.67
N LEU A 60 3.48 -3.47 7.61
CA LEU A 60 3.04 -2.74 6.42
C LEU A 60 3.89 -3.15 5.20
N VAL A 61 3.23 -3.49 4.10
CA VAL A 61 3.86 -3.91 2.84
C VAL A 61 3.76 -2.77 1.84
N LEU A 62 4.91 -2.34 1.32
CA LEU A 62 5.03 -1.37 0.23
C LEU A 62 6.17 -1.80 -0.71
N SER A 63 6.29 -1.13 -1.86
CA SER A 63 7.52 -1.22 -2.64
C SER A 63 8.68 -0.54 -1.91
N GLU A 64 9.91 -0.98 -2.20
CA GLU A 64 11.12 -0.33 -1.69
C GLU A 64 11.15 1.18 -2.00
N ASP A 65 10.69 1.58 -3.19
CA ASP A 65 10.64 2.98 -3.59
C ASP A 65 9.56 3.77 -2.81
N GLN A 66 8.41 3.16 -2.51
CA GLN A 66 7.41 3.82 -1.65
C GLN A 66 7.91 4.05 -0.22
N PHE A 67 8.69 3.11 0.33
CA PHE A 67 9.38 3.33 1.61
C PHE A 67 10.46 4.41 1.51
N TYR A 68 11.15 4.51 0.36
CA TYR A 68 12.15 5.55 0.13
C TYR A 68 11.53 6.93 0.06
N ASP A 69 10.39 7.05 -0.63
CA ASP A 69 9.72 8.34 -0.85
C ASP A 69 9.02 8.85 0.41
N ASN A 70 8.38 7.98 1.20
CA ASN A 70 7.47 8.40 2.29
C ASN A 70 7.74 7.74 3.65
N GLY A 71 8.71 6.84 3.75
CA GLY A 71 8.92 6.04 4.95
C GLY A 71 7.77 5.07 5.23
N CYS A 72 7.65 4.63 6.50
CA CYS A 72 6.55 3.78 6.94
C CYS A 72 5.44 4.62 7.59
N GLY A 73 4.22 4.51 7.08
CA GLY A 73 3.06 5.24 7.60
C GLY A 73 2.71 4.96 9.08
N ASN A 74 3.11 3.82 9.62
CA ASN A 74 2.91 3.49 11.05
C ASN A 74 4.15 3.73 11.92
N CYS A 75 5.34 3.87 11.33
CA CYS A 75 6.60 3.84 12.06
C CYS A 75 7.51 5.03 11.69
N PRO A 76 7.08 6.29 11.95
CA PRO A 76 7.89 7.47 11.64
C PRO A 76 9.23 7.50 12.39
N HIS A 77 9.31 6.85 13.55
CA HIS A 77 10.54 6.71 14.35
C HIS A 77 11.64 5.91 13.63
N LEU A 78 11.30 5.09 12.62
CA LEU A 78 12.30 4.33 11.86
C LEU A 78 13.10 5.23 10.89
N GLN A 79 12.60 6.41 10.52
CA GLN A 79 13.30 7.41 9.67
C GLN A 79 13.89 6.79 8.39
N MET A 80 13.06 6.06 7.65
CA MET A 80 13.48 5.31 6.45
C MET A 80 13.48 6.16 5.16
N ASP A 81 12.76 7.27 5.15
CA ASP A 81 12.65 8.16 4.00
C ASP A 81 14.02 8.73 3.60
N GLY A 82 14.32 8.71 2.30
CA GLY A 82 15.60 9.16 1.76
C GLY A 82 16.81 8.25 2.05
N ASP A 83 16.67 7.19 2.85
CA ASP A 83 17.77 6.28 3.23
C ASP A 83 17.48 4.81 2.88
N ARG A 84 18.01 4.36 1.73
CA ARG A 84 17.87 2.96 1.29
C ARG A 84 18.51 1.96 2.23
N ARG A 85 19.60 2.32 2.92
CA ARG A 85 20.24 1.39 3.87
C ARG A 85 19.31 1.18 5.06
N ARG A 86 18.74 2.27 5.58
CA ARG A 86 17.77 2.21 6.66
C ARG A 86 16.53 1.37 6.31
N ILE A 87 16.05 1.47 5.07
CA ILE A 87 14.97 0.61 4.56
C ILE A 87 15.37 -0.87 4.63
N LEU A 88 16.56 -1.23 4.17
CA LEU A 88 17.03 -2.63 4.19
C LEU A 88 17.15 -3.17 5.61
N ASP A 89 17.58 -2.34 6.57
CA ASP A 89 17.71 -2.72 7.98
C ASP A 89 16.36 -2.86 8.69
N CYS A 90 15.34 -2.11 8.26
CA CYS A 90 14.04 -2.01 8.92
C CYS A 90 12.89 -2.76 8.22
N THR A 91 13.14 -3.32 7.04
CA THR A 91 12.14 -4.03 6.22
C THR A 91 12.69 -5.34 5.65
N SER A 92 11.82 -6.30 5.38
CA SER A 92 12.19 -7.61 4.83
C SER A 92 11.43 -7.93 3.55
N SER A 93 12.13 -8.47 2.55
CA SER A 93 11.50 -9.08 1.38
C SER A 93 11.01 -10.52 1.64
N ASN A 94 11.35 -11.10 2.79
CA ASN A 94 10.94 -12.44 3.20
C ASN A 94 9.74 -12.33 4.14
N PHE A 95 8.55 -12.25 3.58
CA PHE A 95 7.28 -12.21 4.31
C PHE A 95 6.28 -13.17 3.67
N SER A 96 5.26 -13.57 4.43
CA SER A 96 4.20 -14.46 3.94
C SER A 96 2.83 -14.02 4.41
N GLY A 97 1.83 -14.33 3.57
CA GLY A 97 0.46 -13.87 3.74
C GLY A 97 0.32 -12.38 3.46
N LEU A 98 -0.78 -11.98 2.83
CA LEU A 98 -1.11 -10.59 2.55
C LEU A 98 -2.55 -10.32 2.98
N ILE A 99 -2.74 -9.25 3.76
CA ILE A 99 -4.06 -8.80 4.21
C ILE A 99 -4.20 -7.33 3.86
N SER A 100 -5.25 -6.98 3.11
CA SER A 100 -5.60 -5.59 2.84
C SER A 100 -6.65 -5.11 3.85
N ILE A 101 -6.30 -4.09 4.63
CA ILE A 101 -7.16 -3.50 5.64
C ILE A 101 -7.64 -2.13 5.18
N ILE A 102 -8.95 -1.98 5.01
CA ILE A 102 -9.60 -0.71 4.62
C ILE A 102 -10.02 0.08 5.86
N GLU A 103 -10.73 -0.56 6.79
CA GLU A 103 -11.20 0.03 8.05
C GLU A 103 -10.66 -0.75 9.27
N PRO A 104 -9.43 -0.44 9.74
CA PRO A 104 -8.74 -1.13 10.83
C PRO A 104 -9.58 -1.34 12.10
N GLN A 105 -10.25 -0.28 12.56
CA GLN A 105 -11.01 -0.27 13.82
C GLN A 105 -12.31 -1.11 13.77
N LYS A 106 -12.84 -1.39 12.58
CA LYS A 106 -14.08 -2.16 12.39
C LYS A 106 -13.81 -3.61 11.99
N SER A 107 -12.65 -3.91 11.42
CA SER A 107 -12.31 -5.24 10.93
C SER A 107 -11.90 -6.19 12.06
N TRP A 108 -12.59 -7.33 12.18
CA TRP A 108 -12.14 -8.42 13.04
C TRP A 108 -10.77 -8.96 12.62
N ALA A 109 -10.52 -9.07 11.30
CA ALA A 109 -9.24 -9.53 10.78
C ALA A 109 -8.09 -8.57 11.18
N ALA A 110 -8.32 -7.26 11.16
CA ALA A 110 -7.34 -6.29 11.66
C ALA A 110 -7.06 -6.48 13.15
N LYS A 111 -8.12 -6.55 13.98
CA LYS A 111 -7.99 -6.75 15.44
C LYS A 111 -7.28 -8.05 15.78
N PHE A 112 -7.63 -9.15 15.11
CA PHE A 112 -7.00 -10.46 15.30
C PHE A 112 -5.50 -10.42 15.01
N ASN A 113 -5.09 -9.65 14.01
CA ASN A 113 -3.69 -9.45 13.65
C ASN A 113 -3.01 -8.25 14.34
N ARG A 114 -3.66 -7.62 15.35
CA ARG A 114 -3.16 -6.43 16.06
C ARG A 114 -2.88 -5.22 15.15
N LEU A 115 -3.63 -5.08 14.07
CA LEU A 115 -3.54 -3.99 13.11
C LEU A 115 -4.63 -2.92 13.32
N GLY A 116 -5.33 -2.96 14.46
CA GLY A 116 -6.50 -2.11 14.72
C GLY A 116 -6.21 -0.61 14.68
N ASP A 117 -5.04 -0.21 15.17
CA ASP A 117 -4.61 1.20 15.27
C ASP A 117 -3.69 1.62 14.11
N ASN A 118 -3.44 0.72 13.16
CA ASN A 118 -2.57 1.00 12.02
C ASN A 118 -3.32 1.75 10.92
N VAL A 119 -2.57 2.37 10.01
CA VAL A 119 -3.12 3.02 8.82
C VAL A 119 -3.75 2.00 7.85
N THR A 120 -4.73 2.45 7.06
CA THR A 120 -5.29 1.67 5.94
C THR A 120 -4.18 1.24 4.97
N GLY A 121 -4.14 -0.03 4.55
CA GLY A 121 -3.09 -0.51 3.65
C GLY A 121 -2.97 -2.03 3.58
N CYS A 122 -1.91 -2.51 2.94
CA CYS A 122 -1.60 -3.93 2.83
C CYS A 122 -0.58 -4.34 3.89
N TYR A 123 -0.82 -5.46 4.56
CA TYR A 123 0.01 -5.96 5.65
C TYR A 123 0.40 -7.43 5.43
N ALA A 124 1.59 -7.80 5.88
CA ALA A 124 2.04 -9.18 5.91
C ALA A 124 1.49 -9.90 7.16
N ILE A 125 1.17 -11.19 7.02
CA ILE A 125 0.78 -12.02 8.17
C ILE A 125 2.02 -12.36 9.01
N SER A 126 3.13 -12.68 8.33
CA SER A 126 4.40 -13.00 8.97
C SER A 126 5.55 -12.34 8.22
N VAL A 127 6.53 -11.82 8.96
CA VAL A 127 7.73 -11.15 8.44
C VAL A 127 8.95 -11.79 9.07
N VAL A 128 9.92 -12.20 8.26
CA VAL A 128 11.20 -12.75 8.73
C VAL A 128 12.22 -11.63 8.79
N GLY A 129 12.75 -11.36 9.99
CA GLY A 129 13.79 -10.36 10.19
C GLY A 129 13.72 -9.78 11.59
N ASP A 130 14.80 -9.12 11.97
CA ASP A 130 15.01 -8.57 13.30
C ASP A 130 15.52 -7.14 13.15
N LEU A 131 14.86 -6.18 13.82
CA LEU A 131 15.36 -4.80 13.83
C LEU A 131 16.73 -4.73 14.51
N PRO A 132 17.64 -3.84 14.09
CA PRO A 132 18.89 -3.58 14.79
C PRO A 132 18.63 -3.12 16.23
N GLU A 133 19.52 -3.46 17.17
CA GLU A 133 19.37 -3.13 18.59
C GLU A 133 19.16 -1.62 18.83
N SER A 134 19.93 -0.79 18.10
CA SER A 134 19.84 0.67 18.15
C SER A 134 18.46 1.23 17.79
N VAL A 135 17.60 0.44 17.15
CA VAL A 135 16.24 0.81 16.75
C VAL A 135 15.20 0.24 17.71
N ARG A 136 15.48 -0.93 18.29
CA ARG A 136 14.57 -1.58 19.26
C ARG A 136 14.45 -0.79 20.55
N GLU A 137 15.55 -0.21 21.01
CA GLU A 137 15.58 0.60 22.23
C GLU A 137 14.62 1.80 22.15
N ASP A 138 14.36 2.31 20.94
CA ASP A 138 13.45 3.43 20.69
C ASP A 138 11.96 3.01 20.64
N ILE A 139 11.66 1.73 20.38
CA ILE A 139 10.29 1.20 20.26
C ILE A 139 9.70 0.82 21.61
N GLY A 140 10.55 0.50 22.60
CA GLY A 140 10.14 0.07 23.95
C GLY A 140 9.87 1.20 24.96
N ARG A 141 9.88 2.47 24.52
CA ARG A 141 9.57 3.66 25.34
C ARG A 141 8.25 4.29 24.89
#